data_AF-A0A4P5TGY0-F1
#
_entry.id   AF-A0A4P5TGY0-F1
#
_cell.length_a   1.000
_cell.length_b   1.000
_cell.length_c   1.000
_cell.angle_alpha   90.00
_cell.angle_beta   90.00
_cell.angle_gamma   90.00
#
_symmetry.space_group_name_H-M   'P 1'
#
loop_
_entity.id
_entity.type
_entity.pdbx_description
1 polymer ?
#
loop_
_entity_poly.entity_id
_entity_poly.type
_entity_poly.pdbx_seq_one_letter_code
_entity_poly.pdbx_strand_id
1 'polypeptide(L)'
;MQSNVTKLTFSRHEYAVESYRHALIRLKETAEDLGKSIGLPADYWDQGAILTLGNYVKTLTVAEALDGAPLLCENPESLLQAMMGLERLVIEAIGLRQRLSSNYDLSVLNSNLVELQTEWTAATSANIFVRNARKEKVRIRRKLFCDSLPEDIYSDIILLQNLAALASKIPEYEKILGGCQFWSRLNTDISKFPAIRDWMEKILIYITKMASHTRLDLSDIRAHTLKILTDHGYIFSDNGPVKSVFINYRTSFAEFITAVKRLSVLAGLDHKDFLPKGPN
;
A
#
# COMPACT_ATOMS: atom_id res chain seq x y z
N MET A 1 8.92 -64.32 0.43
CA MET A 1 9.21 -62.93 -0.03
C MET A 1 7.96 -62.06 -0.16
N GLN A 2 6.85 -62.53 -0.75
CA GLN A 2 5.61 -61.73 -0.89
C GLN A 2 5.01 -61.21 0.44
N SER A 3 5.08 -61.99 1.53
CA SER A 3 4.55 -61.60 2.85
C SER A 3 5.24 -60.37 3.48
N ASN A 4 6.55 -60.16 3.23
CA ASN A 4 7.27 -59.00 3.76
C ASN A 4 6.95 -57.71 2.98
N VAL A 5 6.71 -57.83 1.67
CA VAL A 5 6.35 -56.68 0.81
C VAL A 5 4.97 -56.16 1.17
N THR A 6 3.98 -57.04 1.41
CA THR A 6 2.64 -56.63 1.79
C THR A 6 2.61 -55.94 3.16
N LYS A 7 3.38 -56.43 4.16
CA LYS A 7 3.50 -55.77 5.48
C LYS A 7 4.16 -54.39 5.41
N LEU A 8 5.21 -54.24 4.60
CA LEU A 8 5.88 -52.96 4.38
C LEU A 8 4.96 -51.93 3.68
N THR A 9 4.16 -52.37 2.71
CA THR A 9 3.21 -51.49 2.01
C THR A 9 2.05 -51.07 2.91
N PHE A 10 1.50 -51.97 3.73
CA PHE A 10 0.44 -51.65 4.68
C PHE A 10 0.88 -50.61 5.71
N SER A 11 2.07 -50.78 6.30
CA SER A 11 2.66 -49.83 7.25
C SER A 11 2.90 -48.43 6.65
N ARG A 12 3.21 -48.35 5.35
CA ARG A 12 3.39 -47.06 4.65
C ARG A 12 2.08 -46.29 4.45
N HIS A 13 0.97 -46.99 4.23
CA HIS A 13 -0.36 -46.37 4.06
C HIS A 13 -0.88 -45.84 5.40
N GLU A 14 -0.80 -46.64 6.46
CA GLU A 14 -1.19 -46.23 7.82
C GLU A 14 -0.42 -44.98 8.27
N TYR A 15 0.91 -44.98 8.07
CA TYR A 15 1.72 -43.81 8.39
C TYR A 15 1.30 -42.56 7.60
N ALA A 16 0.98 -42.70 6.31
CA ALA A 16 0.62 -41.55 5.48
C ALA A 16 -0.75 -40.97 5.86
N VAL A 17 -1.72 -41.82 6.17
CA VAL A 17 -3.04 -41.39 6.68
C VAL A 17 -2.89 -40.67 8.02
N GLU A 18 -2.09 -41.21 8.94
CA GLU A 18 -1.88 -40.60 10.25
C GLU A 18 -1.12 -39.27 10.15
N SER A 19 -0.09 -39.21 9.30
CA SER A 19 0.63 -37.97 9.01
C SER A 19 -0.28 -36.90 8.40
N TYR A 20 -1.19 -37.27 7.50
CA TYR A 20 -2.20 -36.38 6.94
C TYR A 20 -3.16 -35.87 8.02
N ARG A 21 -3.68 -36.77 8.86
CA ARG A 21 -4.59 -36.42 9.95
C ARG A 21 -3.94 -35.44 10.92
N HIS A 22 -2.71 -35.71 11.37
CA HIS A 22 -1.97 -34.80 12.25
C HIS A 22 -1.74 -33.43 11.61
N ALA A 23 -1.31 -33.40 10.34
CA ALA A 23 -1.08 -32.14 9.65
C ALA A 23 -2.38 -31.34 9.45
N LEU A 24 -3.50 -32.00 9.19
CA LEU A 24 -4.82 -31.36 9.07
C LEU A 24 -5.29 -30.78 10.41
N ILE A 25 -5.14 -31.51 11.51
CA ILE A 25 -5.50 -31.03 12.86
C ILE A 25 -4.67 -29.78 13.19
N ARG A 26 -3.35 -29.86 13.01
CA ARG A 26 -2.44 -28.73 13.27
C ARG A 26 -2.74 -27.52 12.38
N LEU A 27 -3.07 -27.74 11.10
CA LEU A 27 -3.49 -26.66 10.21
C LEU A 27 -4.77 -25.98 10.71
N LYS A 28 -5.76 -26.75 11.18
CA LYS A 28 -6.99 -26.19 11.76
C LYS A 28 -6.69 -25.35 12.99
N GLU A 29 -5.95 -25.88 13.94
CA GLU A 29 -5.57 -25.17 15.17
C GLU A 29 -4.84 -23.85 14.86
N THR A 30 -3.83 -23.88 13.97
CA THR A 30 -3.09 -22.68 13.59
C THR A 30 -3.91 -21.69 12.75
N ALA A 31 -4.90 -22.15 11.99
CA ALA A 31 -5.85 -21.28 11.31
C ALA A 31 -6.82 -20.60 12.28
N GLU A 32 -7.28 -21.31 13.31
CA GLU A 32 -8.09 -20.73 14.39
C GLU A 32 -7.32 -19.66 15.16
N ASP A 33 -6.06 -19.91 15.50
CA ASP A 33 -5.19 -18.93 16.14
C ASP A 33 -4.96 -17.70 15.24
N LEU A 34 -4.78 -17.93 13.92
CA LEU A 34 -4.66 -16.86 12.94
C LEU A 34 -5.93 -15.99 12.90
N GLY A 35 -7.11 -16.62 12.83
CA GLY A 35 -8.40 -15.92 12.85
C GLY A 35 -8.57 -15.11 14.14
N LYS A 36 -8.30 -15.71 15.30
CA LYS A 36 -8.36 -15.01 16.61
C LYS A 36 -7.42 -13.81 16.67
N SER A 37 -6.21 -13.92 16.11
CA SER A 37 -5.22 -12.83 16.12
C SER A 37 -5.67 -11.56 15.40
N ILE A 38 -6.66 -11.69 14.49
CA ILE A 38 -7.26 -10.59 13.74
C ILE A 38 -8.72 -10.35 14.13
N GLY A 39 -9.20 -10.91 15.24
CA GLY A 39 -10.58 -10.71 15.71
C GLY A 39 -11.65 -11.45 14.90
N LEU A 40 -11.31 -12.53 14.20
CA LEU A 40 -12.23 -13.43 13.49
C LEU A 40 -12.19 -14.84 14.12
N PRO A 41 -12.84 -15.07 15.28
CA PRO A 41 -12.79 -16.36 15.95
C PRO A 41 -13.49 -17.47 15.14
N ALA A 42 -13.17 -18.73 15.46
CA ALA A 42 -13.51 -19.91 14.66
C ALA A 42 -15.03 -20.16 14.47
N ASP A 43 -15.87 -19.60 15.33
CA ASP A 43 -17.32 -19.65 15.24
C ASP A 43 -17.90 -18.76 14.11
N TYR A 44 -17.09 -17.88 13.54
CA TYR A 44 -17.49 -16.98 12.47
C TYR A 44 -17.29 -17.56 11.07
N TRP A 45 -16.49 -18.61 10.89
CA TRP A 45 -16.11 -19.12 9.57
C TRP A 45 -16.03 -20.65 9.48
N ASP A 46 -16.23 -21.20 8.28
CA ASP A 46 -16.19 -22.65 8.02
C ASP A 46 -14.80 -23.16 7.58
N GLN A 47 -14.59 -24.49 7.57
CA GLN A 47 -13.29 -25.08 7.20
C GLN A 47 -12.84 -24.75 5.76
N GLY A 48 -13.76 -24.35 4.87
CA GLY A 48 -13.43 -23.88 3.53
C GLY A 48 -12.70 -22.53 3.54
N ALA A 49 -12.85 -21.74 4.61
CA ALA A 49 -12.20 -20.44 4.76
C ALA A 49 -10.68 -20.52 4.98
N ILE A 50 -10.13 -21.66 5.42
CA ILE A 50 -8.73 -21.76 5.89
C ILE A 50 -7.74 -21.15 4.89
N LEU A 51 -7.83 -21.53 3.62
CA LEU A 51 -6.96 -20.98 2.57
C LEU A 51 -7.20 -19.48 2.35
N THR A 52 -8.47 -19.07 2.31
CA THR A 52 -8.88 -17.68 2.10
C THR A 52 -8.37 -16.80 3.24
N LEU A 53 -8.49 -17.26 4.49
CA LEU A 53 -7.98 -16.59 5.68
C LEU A 53 -6.46 -16.38 5.59
N GLY A 54 -5.71 -17.42 5.21
CA GLY A 54 -4.27 -17.29 5.01
C GLY A 54 -3.88 -16.22 3.98
N ASN A 55 -4.57 -16.19 2.83
CA ASN A 55 -4.31 -15.18 1.80
C ASN A 55 -4.79 -13.78 2.18
N TYR A 56 -5.91 -13.70 2.90
CA TYR A 56 -6.45 -12.48 3.46
C TYR A 56 -5.44 -11.85 4.42
N VAL A 57 -4.97 -12.59 5.44
CA VAL A 57 -3.96 -12.09 6.39
C VAL A 57 -2.66 -11.75 5.69
N LYS A 58 -2.20 -12.57 4.73
CA LYS A 58 -1.03 -12.23 3.92
C LYS A 58 -1.14 -10.82 3.33
N THR A 59 -2.32 -10.49 2.78
CA THR A 59 -2.60 -9.19 2.15
C THR A 59 -2.68 -8.06 3.19
N LEU A 60 -2.98 -8.35 4.46
CA LEU A 60 -2.92 -7.35 5.54
C LEU A 60 -1.49 -7.07 6.03
N THR A 61 -0.54 -7.98 5.78
CA THR A 61 0.86 -7.86 6.26
C THR A 61 1.82 -7.19 5.28
N VAL A 62 1.34 -6.70 4.14
CA VAL A 62 2.18 -5.95 3.18
C VAL A 62 2.21 -4.46 3.52
N ALA A 63 3.26 -3.75 3.10
CA ALA A 63 3.46 -2.34 3.44
C ALA A 63 2.31 -1.44 2.95
N GLU A 64 1.72 -1.79 1.81
CA GLU A 64 0.62 -1.06 1.18
C GLU A 64 -0.69 -1.13 1.98
N ALA A 65 -0.82 -2.07 2.93
CA ALA A 65 -2.07 -2.28 3.63
C ALA A 65 -2.48 -1.09 4.49
N LEU A 66 -1.52 -0.46 5.18
CA LEU A 66 -1.80 0.71 6.02
C LEU A 66 -2.12 1.95 5.18
N ASP A 67 -1.36 2.17 4.11
CA ASP A 67 -1.57 3.27 3.18
C ASP A 67 -2.89 3.10 2.39
N GLY A 68 -3.27 1.87 2.08
CA GLY A 68 -4.46 1.53 1.32
C GLY A 68 -5.74 1.42 2.14
N ALA A 69 -5.67 1.22 3.46
CA ALA A 69 -6.85 1.01 4.32
C ALA A 69 -7.99 2.03 4.09
N PRO A 70 -7.74 3.35 3.95
CA PRO A 70 -8.80 4.34 3.67
C PRO A 70 -9.63 4.05 2.41
N LEU A 71 -9.10 3.30 1.43
CA LEU A 71 -9.83 2.86 0.23
C LEU A 71 -10.88 1.78 0.53
N LEU A 72 -10.99 1.30 1.77
CA LEU A 72 -12.06 0.38 2.18
C LEU A 72 -13.28 1.12 2.76
N CYS A 73 -13.30 2.45 2.73
CA CYS A 73 -14.45 3.24 3.13
C CYS A 73 -15.68 3.01 2.23
N GLU A 74 -16.80 3.66 2.57
CA GLU A 74 -18.04 3.52 1.81
C GLU A 74 -17.95 4.11 0.39
N ASN A 75 -17.12 5.14 0.19
CA ASN A 75 -16.93 5.82 -1.10
C ASN A 75 -15.46 5.78 -1.57
N PRO A 76 -14.97 4.60 -2.00
CA PRO A 76 -13.60 4.45 -2.45
C PRO A 76 -13.31 5.19 -3.76
N GLU A 77 -14.34 5.40 -4.60
CA GLU A 77 -14.21 6.07 -5.89
C GLU A 77 -13.75 7.53 -5.74
N SER A 78 -14.32 8.26 -4.79
CA SER A 78 -13.89 9.64 -4.52
C SER A 78 -12.43 9.71 -4.10
N LEU A 79 -11.95 8.74 -3.31
CA LEU A 79 -10.56 8.69 -2.87
C LEU A 79 -9.63 8.31 -4.02
N LEU A 80 -10.00 7.33 -4.86
CA LEU A 80 -9.24 6.97 -6.05
C LEU A 80 -9.13 8.14 -7.04
N GLN A 81 -10.22 8.87 -7.29
CA GLN A 81 -10.19 10.05 -8.16
C GLN A 81 -9.30 11.15 -7.58
N ALA A 82 -9.35 11.37 -6.27
CA ALA A 82 -8.45 12.30 -5.60
C ALA A 82 -6.98 11.87 -5.71
N MET A 83 -6.66 10.57 -5.56
CA MET A 83 -5.31 10.05 -5.78
C MET A 83 -4.83 10.29 -7.21
N MET A 84 -5.67 9.99 -8.22
CA MET A 84 -5.32 10.23 -9.64
C MET A 84 -5.12 11.72 -9.95
N GLY A 85 -5.95 12.60 -9.37
CA GLY A 85 -5.79 14.05 -9.52
C GLY A 85 -4.50 14.55 -8.87
N LEU A 86 -4.19 14.08 -7.66
CA LEU A 86 -2.95 14.41 -6.96
C LEU A 86 -1.73 13.90 -7.73
N GLU A 87 -1.78 12.68 -8.26
CA GLU A 87 -0.70 12.08 -9.06
C GLU A 87 -0.32 13.00 -10.22
N ARG A 88 -1.31 13.52 -10.96
CA ARG A 88 -1.08 14.49 -12.04
C ARG A 88 -0.44 15.79 -11.54
N LEU A 89 -0.93 16.35 -10.43
CA LEU A 89 -0.38 17.59 -9.86
C LEU A 89 1.06 17.42 -9.39
N VAL A 90 1.40 16.29 -8.76
CA VAL A 90 2.75 16.01 -8.28
C VAL A 90 3.70 15.80 -9.46
N ILE A 91 3.30 15.06 -10.50
CA ILE A 91 4.10 14.90 -11.73
C ILE A 91 4.40 16.27 -12.36
N GLU A 92 3.39 17.11 -12.51
CA GLU A 92 3.54 18.45 -13.07
C GLU A 92 4.47 19.32 -12.20
N ALA A 93 4.29 19.28 -10.88
CA ALA A 93 5.13 20.01 -9.94
C ALA A 93 6.59 19.55 -9.97
N ILE A 94 6.85 18.23 -10.05
CA ILE A 94 8.20 17.69 -10.23
C ILE A 94 8.82 18.21 -11.53
N GLY A 95 8.08 18.17 -12.63
CA GLY A 95 8.54 18.69 -13.92
C GLY A 95 8.86 20.19 -13.88
N LEU A 96 8.06 21.00 -13.17
CA LEU A 96 8.36 22.42 -12.98
C LEU A 96 9.60 22.63 -12.10
N ARG A 97 9.74 21.88 -11.00
CA ARG A 97 10.91 21.97 -10.10
C ARG A 97 12.21 21.62 -10.81
N GLN A 98 12.22 20.59 -11.65
CA GLN A 98 13.38 20.18 -12.43
C GLN A 98 13.82 21.23 -13.48
N ARG A 99 12.92 22.13 -13.86
CA ARG A 99 13.19 23.22 -14.83
C ARG A 99 13.65 24.51 -14.16
N LEU A 100 13.55 24.62 -12.83
CA LEU A 100 14.07 25.78 -12.11
C LEU A 100 15.60 25.79 -12.23
N SER A 101 16.14 26.98 -12.46
CA SER A 101 17.59 27.15 -12.62
C SER A 101 18.34 27.01 -11.29
N SER A 102 17.62 27.14 -10.17
CA SER A 102 18.16 27.03 -8.82
C SER A 102 17.20 26.30 -7.87
N ASN A 103 17.72 25.83 -6.75
CA ASN A 103 16.94 25.21 -5.69
C ASN A 103 16.29 26.29 -4.81
N TYR A 104 15.00 26.56 -5.04
CA TYR A 104 14.22 27.49 -4.22
C TYR A 104 13.56 26.75 -3.05
N ASP A 105 13.54 27.38 -1.88
CA ASP A 105 12.69 27.02 -0.76
C ASP A 105 11.21 27.20 -1.15
N LEU A 106 10.38 26.19 -0.87
CA LEU A 106 8.96 26.19 -1.23
C LEU A 106 8.14 27.28 -0.53
N SER A 107 8.64 27.86 0.57
CA SER A 107 8.04 29.04 1.20
C SER A 107 7.97 30.25 0.26
N VAL A 108 8.79 30.28 -0.80
CA VAL A 108 8.74 31.29 -1.86
C VAL A 108 7.37 31.35 -2.55
N LEU A 109 6.63 30.24 -2.58
CA LEU A 109 5.32 30.14 -3.20
C LEU A 109 4.25 30.99 -2.48
N ASN A 110 4.49 31.35 -1.22
CA ASN A 110 3.60 32.21 -0.44
C ASN A 110 3.87 33.72 -0.67
N SER A 111 4.88 34.05 -1.47
CA SER A 111 5.22 35.45 -1.76
C SER A 111 4.43 35.99 -2.96
N ASN A 112 4.37 37.33 -3.10
CA ASN A 112 3.75 37.96 -4.26
C ASN A 112 4.63 37.83 -5.52
N LEU A 113 4.54 36.68 -6.19
CA LEU A 113 5.32 36.36 -7.39
C LEU A 113 4.93 37.21 -8.62
N VAL A 114 3.69 37.71 -8.66
CA VAL A 114 3.18 38.58 -9.75
C VAL A 114 3.78 39.98 -9.65
N GLU A 115 3.80 40.55 -8.45
CA GLU A 115 4.47 41.83 -8.18
C GLU A 115 5.96 41.72 -8.51
N LEU A 116 6.61 40.63 -8.13
CA LEU A 116 8.01 40.39 -8.42
C LEU A 116 8.30 40.33 -9.93
N GLN A 117 7.44 39.66 -10.70
CA GLN A 117 7.55 39.64 -12.17
C GLN A 117 7.42 41.05 -12.74
N THR A 118 6.48 41.84 -12.22
CA THR A 118 6.27 43.23 -12.66
C THR A 118 7.49 44.10 -12.35
N GLU A 119 8.06 43.99 -11.15
CA GLU A 119 9.29 44.68 -10.74
C GLU A 119 10.48 44.27 -11.62
N TRP A 120 10.64 42.99 -11.93
CA TRP A 120 11.72 42.50 -12.79
C TRP A 120 11.61 43.00 -14.23
N THR A 121 10.40 42.97 -14.80
CA THR A 121 10.12 43.52 -16.13
C THR A 121 10.40 45.01 -16.18
N ALA A 122 9.95 45.77 -15.17
CA ALA A 122 10.23 47.21 -15.05
C ALA A 122 11.72 47.53 -14.83
N ALA A 123 12.45 46.65 -14.14
CA ALA A 123 13.90 46.77 -14.00
C ALA A 123 14.60 46.54 -15.36
N THR A 124 14.14 45.57 -16.14
CA THR A 124 14.71 45.22 -17.45
C THR A 124 14.47 46.29 -18.51
N SER A 125 13.31 46.95 -18.49
CA SER A 125 12.99 48.06 -19.39
C SER A 125 13.61 49.40 -19.01
N ALA A 126 14.23 49.50 -17.81
CA ALA A 126 14.86 50.73 -17.36
C ALA A 126 16.15 51.07 -18.10
N ASN A 127 16.56 52.34 -18.01
CA ASN A 127 17.84 52.85 -18.51
C ASN A 127 19.02 52.05 -17.93
N ILE A 128 20.06 51.85 -18.73
CA ILE A 128 21.24 51.01 -18.40
C ILE A 128 21.85 51.38 -17.03
N PHE A 129 21.90 52.67 -16.71
CA PHE A 129 22.47 53.18 -15.45
C PHE A 129 21.73 52.71 -14.18
N VAL A 130 20.41 52.48 -14.24
CA VAL A 130 19.60 52.07 -13.07
C VAL A 130 19.10 50.63 -13.16
N ARG A 131 19.18 50.01 -14.34
CA ARG A 131 18.76 48.64 -14.62
C ARG A 131 19.40 47.63 -13.67
N ASN A 132 20.73 47.67 -13.53
CA ASN A 132 21.46 46.71 -12.70
C ASN A 132 21.12 46.86 -11.21
N ALA A 133 21.03 48.10 -10.72
CA ALA A 133 20.63 48.37 -9.33
C ALA A 133 19.19 47.89 -9.03
N ARG A 134 18.25 48.10 -9.96
CA ARG A 134 16.87 47.61 -9.82
C ARG A 134 16.79 46.09 -9.86
N LYS A 135 17.52 45.43 -10.78
CA LYS A 135 17.60 43.97 -10.83
C LYS A 135 18.20 43.39 -9.55
N GLU A 136 19.27 43.97 -9.02
CA GLU A 136 19.88 43.50 -7.77
C GLU A 136 18.93 43.65 -6.58
N LYS A 137 18.13 44.73 -6.51
CA LYS A 137 17.09 44.88 -5.48
C LYS A 137 16.09 43.72 -5.49
N VAL A 138 15.64 43.30 -6.68
CA VAL A 138 14.73 42.16 -6.83
C VAL A 138 15.42 40.85 -6.43
N ARG A 139 16.70 40.67 -6.79
CA ARG A 139 17.50 39.48 -6.41
C ARG A 139 17.71 39.38 -4.89
N ILE A 140 18.03 40.48 -4.21
CA ILE A 140 18.24 40.50 -2.75
C ILE A 140 16.99 40.01 -2.01
N ARG A 141 15.78 40.44 -2.42
CA ARG A 141 14.53 39.95 -1.83
C ARG A 141 14.35 38.43 -1.98
N ARG A 142 15.01 37.82 -2.97
CA ARG A 142 14.91 36.38 -3.26
C ARG A 142 16.04 35.55 -2.68
N LYS A 143 17.19 36.16 -2.32
CA LYS A 143 18.31 35.45 -1.65
C LYS A 143 17.87 34.77 -0.35
N LEU A 144 16.76 35.22 0.26
CA LEU A 144 16.16 34.60 1.44
C LEU A 144 15.56 33.21 1.18
N PHE A 145 15.31 32.86 -0.08
CA PHE A 145 14.62 31.64 -0.49
C PHE A 145 15.48 30.74 -1.38
N CYS A 146 16.74 31.07 -1.62
CA CYS A 146 17.62 30.30 -2.50
C CYS A 146 19.09 30.61 -2.21
N ASP A 147 19.92 29.57 -2.15
CA ASP A 147 21.34 29.68 -1.88
C ASP A 147 22.12 30.40 -3.00
N SER A 148 21.71 30.21 -4.26
CA SER A 148 22.35 30.83 -5.42
C SER A 148 21.31 31.24 -6.46
N LEU A 149 21.20 32.56 -6.72
CA LEU A 149 20.28 33.08 -7.74
C LEU A 149 20.97 33.22 -9.09
N PRO A 150 20.33 32.79 -10.19
CA PRO A 150 20.84 33.03 -11.53
C PRO A 150 20.83 34.53 -11.86
N GLU A 151 21.56 34.92 -12.92
CA GLU A 151 21.57 36.31 -13.39
C GLU A 151 20.23 36.75 -13.98
N ASP A 152 19.57 35.83 -14.69
CA ASP A 152 18.20 36.01 -15.15
C ASP A 152 17.27 35.10 -14.36
N ILE A 153 16.40 35.71 -13.55
CA ILE A 153 15.42 35.00 -12.72
C ILE A 153 14.03 34.98 -13.39
N TYR A 154 13.85 35.60 -14.57
CA TYR A 154 12.52 35.75 -15.17
C TYR A 154 11.83 34.42 -15.43
N SER A 155 12.55 33.45 -16.02
CA SER A 155 12.04 32.11 -16.29
C SER A 155 11.63 31.40 -15.00
N ASP A 156 12.46 31.49 -13.97
CA ASP A 156 12.18 30.89 -12.66
C ASP A 156 10.96 31.52 -12.00
N ILE A 157 10.76 32.85 -12.11
CA ILE A 157 9.56 33.52 -11.58
C ILE A 157 8.29 32.95 -12.22
N ILE A 158 8.28 32.73 -13.53
CA ILE A 158 7.13 32.12 -14.23
C ILE A 158 6.90 30.69 -13.74
N LEU A 159 7.96 29.89 -13.62
CA LEU A 159 7.85 28.51 -13.12
C LEU A 159 7.34 28.46 -11.67
N LEU A 160 7.81 29.37 -10.81
CA LEU A 160 7.35 29.50 -9.43
C LEU A 160 5.88 29.93 -9.35
N GLN A 161 5.41 30.80 -10.25
CA GLN A 161 3.97 31.15 -10.33
C GLN A 161 3.13 29.94 -10.71
N ASN A 162 3.58 29.15 -11.68
CA ASN A 162 2.90 27.91 -12.06
C ASN A 162 2.88 26.91 -10.90
N LEU A 163 3.99 26.76 -10.17
CA LEU A 163 4.05 25.93 -8.96
C LEU A 163 3.09 26.42 -7.87
N ALA A 164 2.99 27.74 -7.66
CA ALA A 164 2.04 28.33 -6.72
C ALA A 164 0.58 28.06 -7.12
N ALA A 165 0.28 28.09 -8.43
CA ALA A 165 -1.03 27.74 -8.97
C ALA A 165 -1.37 26.24 -8.83
N LEU A 166 -0.38 25.35 -8.82
CA LEU A 166 -0.60 23.94 -8.46
C LEU A 166 -0.80 23.78 -6.95
N ALA A 167 -0.01 24.48 -6.14
CA ALA A 167 -0.11 24.47 -4.69
C ALA A 167 -1.47 24.97 -4.19
N SER A 168 -2.08 25.94 -4.87
CA SER A 168 -3.41 26.47 -4.51
C SER A 168 -4.55 25.46 -4.70
N LYS A 169 -4.35 24.39 -5.49
CA LYS A 169 -5.31 23.30 -5.67
C LYS A 169 -5.24 22.26 -4.53
N ILE A 170 -4.15 22.21 -3.78
CA ILE A 170 -3.92 21.21 -2.72
C ILE A 170 -5.01 21.17 -1.63
N PRO A 171 -5.58 22.30 -1.16
CA PRO A 171 -6.63 22.28 -0.15
C PRO A 171 -7.89 21.49 -0.57
N GLU A 172 -8.15 21.32 -1.86
CA GLU A 172 -9.27 20.50 -2.35
C GLU A 172 -9.02 19.01 -2.09
N TYR A 173 -7.78 18.56 -2.28
CA TYR A 173 -7.37 17.18 -2.02
C TYR A 173 -7.18 16.89 -0.54
N GLU A 174 -6.74 17.88 0.27
CA GLU A 174 -6.55 17.73 1.72
C GLU A 174 -7.85 17.32 2.43
N LYS A 175 -9.01 17.77 1.94
CA LYS A 175 -10.33 17.38 2.49
C LYS A 175 -10.62 15.87 2.36
N ILE A 176 -10.08 15.23 1.33
CA ILE A 176 -10.33 13.81 1.02
C ILE A 176 -9.17 12.93 1.49
N LEU A 177 -7.94 13.36 1.25
CA LEU A 177 -6.72 12.60 1.48
C LEU A 177 -6.01 12.95 2.78
N GLY A 178 -6.41 14.01 3.49
CA GLY A 178 -5.71 14.51 4.68
C GLY A 178 -5.60 13.51 5.84
N GLY A 179 -6.46 12.49 5.87
CA GLY A 179 -6.40 11.39 6.84
C GLY A 179 -5.51 10.20 6.41
N CYS A 180 -4.99 10.20 5.19
CA CYS A 180 -4.18 9.10 4.67
C CYS A 180 -2.71 9.25 5.09
N GLN A 181 -2.05 8.15 5.48
CA GLN A 181 -0.64 8.20 5.92
C GLN A 181 0.33 8.60 4.80
N PHE A 182 0.04 8.25 3.55
CA PHE A 182 0.85 8.63 2.40
C PHE A 182 0.74 10.12 2.02
N TRP A 183 -0.22 10.86 2.56
CA TRP A 183 -0.48 12.24 2.16
C TRP A 183 0.62 13.20 2.63
N SER A 184 1.28 13.86 1.67
CA SER A 184 2.30 14.88 1.93
C SER A 184 2.21 16.04 0.93
N ARG A 185 0.99 16.45 0.57
CA ARG A 185 0.73 17.54 -0.40
C ARG A 185 1.50 17.32 -1.71
N LEU A 186 2.20 18.34 -2.22
CA LEU A 186 3.06 18.25 -3.42
C LEU A 186 4.31 17.39 -3.25
N ASN A 187 4.61 16.92 -2.03
CA ASN A 187 5.73 16.03 -1.73
C ASN A 187 5.25 14.59 -1.50
N THR A 188 3.99 14.27 -1.80
CA THR A 188 3.45 12.91 -1.72
C THR A 188 4.26 11.98 -2.62
N ASP A 189 4.66 10.82 -2.08
CA ASP A 189 5.35 9.78 -2.84
C ASP A 189 4.35 9.00 -3.71
N ILE A 190 4.13 9.51 -4.92
CA ILE A 190 3.21 8.93 -5.89
C ILE A 190 3.69 7.59 -6.47
N SER A 191 4.95 7.20 -6.25
CA SER A 191 5.48 5.92 -6.72
C SER A 191 4.79 4.72 -6.07
N LYS A 192 4.18 4.92 -4.89
CA LYS A 192 3.42 3.91 -4.15
C LYS A 192 2.00 3.69 -4.67
N PHE A 193 1.45 4.62 -5.45
CA PHE A 193 0.02 4.59 -5.82
C PHE A 193 -0.39 3.34 -6.61
N PRO A 194 0.39 2.85 -7.60
CA PRO A 194 0.07 1.59 -8.27
C PRO A 194 -0.04 0.40 -7.29
N ALA A 195 0.91 0.27 -6.36
CA ALA A 195 0.93 -0.83 -5.41
C ALA A 195 -0.26 -0.77 -4.42
N ILE A 196 -0.63 0.44 -3.98
CA ILE A 196 -1.82 0.66 -3.14
C ILE A 196 -3.12 0.27 -3.88
N ARG A 197 -3.25 0.63 -5.17
CA ARG A 197 -4.41 0.25 -6.00
C ARG A 197 -4.48 -1.27 -6.18
N ASP A 198 -3.36 -1.90 -6.53
CA ASP A 198 -3.25 -3.35 -6.67
C ASP A 198 -3.61 -4.08 -5.36
N TRP A 199 -3.18 -3.54 -4.23
CA TRP A 199 -3.52 -4.07 -2.91
C TRP A 199 -5.03 -4.00 -2.66
N MET A 200 -5.65 -2.85 -2.97
CA MET A 200 -7.08 -2.62 -2.78
C MET A 200 -7.93 -3.61 -3.59
N GLU A 201 -7.58 -3.85 -4.85
CA GLU A 201 -8.27 -4.85 -5.68
C GLU A 201 -8.12 -6.26 -5.09
N LYS A 202 -6.92 -6.63 -4.66
CA LYS A 202 -6.64 -7.96 -4.06
C LYS A 202 -7.39 -8.16 -2.76
N ILE A 203 -7.39 -7.17 -1.85
CA ILE A 203 -8.04 -7.32 -0.56
C ILE A 203 -9.56 -7.40 -0.72
N LEU A 204 -10.17 -6.67 -1.66
CA LEU A 204 -11.61 -6.77 -1.94
C LEU A 204 -12.01 -8.17 -2.43
N ILE A 205 -11.17 -8.82 -3.24
CA ILE A 205 -11.38 -10.22 -3.64
C ILE A 205 -11.39 -11.14 -2.41
N TYR A 206 -10.45 -10.95 -1.48
CA TYR A 206 -10.39 -11.78 -0.27
C TYR A 206 -11.50 -11.46 0.73
N ILE A 207 -11.89 -10.21 0.89
CA ILE A 207 -13.06 -9.79 1.69
C ILE A 207 -14.32 -10.49 1.14
N THR A 208 -14.51 -10.48 -0.18
CA THR A 208 -15.65 -11.15 -0.83
C THR A 208 -15.64 -12.65 -0.60
N LYS A 209 -14.48 -13.30 -0.73
CA LYS A 209 -14.35 -14.73 -0.46
C LYS A 209 -14.55 -15.06 1.02
N MET A 210 -14.03 -14.23 1.93
CA MET A 210 -14.26 -14.41 3.37
C MET A 210 -15.75 -14.30 3.69
N ALA A 211 -16.48 -13.36 3.09
CA ALA A 211 -17.93 -13.22 3.28
C ALA A 211 -18.67 -14.51 2.89
N SER A 212 -18.26 -15.17 1.80
CA SER A 212 -18.87 -16.45 1.39
C SER A 212 -18.62 -17.63 2.33
N HIS A 213 -17.63 -17.52 3.22
CA HIS A 213 -17.25 -18.56 4.18
C HIS A 213 -17.52 -18.17 5.63
N THR A 214 -18.14 -17.00 5.86
CA THR A 214 -18.42 -16.49 7.20
C THR A 214 -19.90 -16.23 7.41
N ARG A 215 -20.29 -15.99 8.65
CA ARG A 215 -21.62 -15.47 9.00
C ARG A 215 -21.74 -13.95 8.84
N LEU A 216 -20.65 -13.29 8.47
CA LEU A 216 -20.57 -11.84 8.29
C LEU A 216 -20.89 -11.47 6.85
N ASP A 217 -21.56 -10.34 6.66
CA ASP A 217 -21.76 -9.83 5.31
C ASP A 217 -20.47 -9.18 4.76
N LEU A 218 -20.49 -8.83 3.47
CA LEU A 218 -19.37 -8.18 2.81
C LEU A 218 -19.00 -6.85 3.49
N SER A 219 -19.99 -6.10 3.97
CA SER A 219 -19.82 -4.79 4.56
C SER A 219 -19.19 -4.87 5.95
N ASP A 220 -19.55 -5.88 6.74
CA ASP A 220 -19.01 -6.17 8.07
C ASP A 220 -17.53 -6.54 7.98
N ILE A 221 -17.16 -7.43 7.06
CA ILE A 221 -15.76 -7.82 6.87
C ILE A 221 -14.95 -6.63 6.37
N ARG A 222 -15.50 -5.84 5.44
CA ARG A 222 -14.84 -4.62 4.95
C ARG A 222 -14.62 -3.62 6.09
N ALA A 223 -15.64 -3.35 6.90
CA ALA A 223 -15.56 -2.43 8.04
C ALA A 223 -14.57 -2.94 9.10
N HIS A 224 -14.57 -4.24 9.38
CA HIS A 224 -13.59 -4.88 10.25
C HIS A 224 -12.16 -4.74 9.72
N THR A 225 -11.96 -4.97 8.41
CA THR A 225 -10.67 -4.81 7.74
C THR A 225 -10.16 -3.37 7.85
N LEU A 226 -11.03 -2.40 7.58
CA LEU A 226 -10.71 -0.98 7.72
C LEU A 226 -10.29 -0.70 9.17
N LYS A 227 -11.13 -1.08 10.13
CA LYS A 227 -10.90 -0.83 11.56
C LYS A 227 -9.59 -1.45 12.05
N ILE A 228 -9.30 -2.70 11.71
CA ILE A 228 -8.09 -3.36 12.21
C ILE A 228 -6.81 -2.75 11.61
N LEU A 229 -6.86 -2.25 10.38
CA LEU A 229 -5.72 -1.57 9.76
C LEU A 229 -5.55 -0.13 10.30
N THR A 230 -6.64 0.60 10.54
CA THR A 230 -6.57 1.98 11.05
C THR A 230 -6.25 2.04 12.54
N ASP A 231 -6.90 1.21 13.36
CA ASP A 231 -6.85 1.31 14.82
C ASP A 231 -5.76 0.39 15.39
N HIS A 232 -5.46 -0.71 14.70
CA HIS A 232 -4.55 -1.76 15.18
C HIS A 232 -3.44 -2.08 14.17
N GLY A 233 -3.16 -1.22 13.19
CA GLY A 233 -2.18 -1.48 12.13
C GLY A 233 -0.80 -1.96 12.60
N TYR A 234 -0.38 -1.56 13.81
CA TYR A 234 0.87 -2.00 14.44
C TYR A 234 0.97 -3.53 14.60
N ILE A 235 -0.14 -4.25 14.70
CA ILE A 235 -0.14 -5.71 14.87
C ILE A 235 0.36 -6.46 13.62
N PHE A 236 0.29 -5.81 12.45
CA PHE A 236 0.72 -6.33 11.16
C PHE A 236 2.13 -5.92 10.75
N SER A 237 2.80 -5.11 11.57
CA SER A 237 4.20 -4.74 11.35
C SER A 237 5.12 -5.98 11.34
N ASP A 238 6.35 -5.83 10.86
CA ASP A 238 7.30 -6.96 10.78
C ASP A 238 7.58 -7.64 12.13
N ASN A 239 7.46 -6.89 13.23
CA ASN A 239 7.60 -7.40 14.60
C ASN A 239 6.25 -7.54 15.33
N GLY A 240 5.15 -7.42 14.60
CA GLY A 240 3.80 -7.47 15.16
C GLY A 240 3.37 -8.89 15.54
N PRO A 241 2.48 -9.04 16.54
CA PRO A 241 2.00 -10.34 17.01
C PRO A 241 1.31 -11.19 15.93
N VAL A 242 0.70 -10.58 14.90
CA VAL A 242 0.07 -11.36 13.81
C VAL A 242 1.12 -12.06 12.95
N LYS A 243 2.33 -11.52 12.84
CA LYS A 243 3.40 -12.08 11.99
C LYS A 243 3.82 -13.47 12.44
N SER A 244 4.03 -13.67 13.75
CA SER A 244 4.44 -14.97 14.30
C SER A 244 3.34 -16.03 14.14
N VAL A 245 2.08 -15.65 14.38
CA VAL A 245 0.91 -16.53 14.17
C VAL A 245 0.78 -16.89 12.69
N PHE A 246 0.96 -15.92 11.79
CA PHE A 246 0.92 -16.17 10.35
C PHE A 246 2.07 -17.09 9.88
N ILE A 247 3.28 -16.96 10.42
CA ILE A 247 4.39 -17.88 10.14
C ILE A 247 4.04 -19.31 10.59
N ASN A 248 3.47 -19.48 11.79
CA ASN A 248 3.04 -20.79 12.29
C ASN A 248 1.97 -21.43 11.40
N TYR A 249 0.99 -20.64 10.96
CA TYR A 249 0.00 -21.06 9.99
C TYR A 249 0.64 -21.49 8.67
N ARG A 250 1.55 -20.70 8.09
CA ARG A 250 2.23 -21.03 6.83
C ARG A 250 3.04 -22.33 6.92
N THR A 251 3.76 -22.53 8.02
CA THR A 251 4.50 -23.77 8.28
C THR A 251 3.56 -24.97 8.32
N SER A 252 2.46 -24.87 9.08
CA SER A 252 1.47 -25.95 9.19
C SER A 252 0.77 -26.22 7.86
N PHE A 253 0.51 -25.19 7.06
CA PHE A 253 -0.03 -25.32 5.71
C PHE A 253 0.96 -26.05 4.78
N ALA A 254 2.25 -25.73 4.83
CA ALA A 254 3.27 -26.42 4.03
C ALA A 254 3.40 -27.91 4.40
N GLU A 255 3.32 -28.23 5.70
CA GLU A 255 3.29 -29.62 6.20
C GLU A 255 2.05 -30.37 5.70
N PHE A 256 0.87 -29.74 5.78
CA PHE A 256 -0.38 -30.29 5.24
C PHE A 256 -0.27 -30.61 3.74
N ILE A 257 0.23 -29.66 2.94
CA ILE A 257 0.45 -29.86 1.50
C ILE A 257 1.42 -31.02 1.24
N THR A 258 2.47 -31.15 2.06
CA THR A 258 3.43 -32.26 1.97
C THR A 258 2.77 -33.61 2.28
N ALA A 259 1.94 -33.67 3.33
CA ALA A 259 1.21 -34.88 3.70
C ALA A 259 0.18 -35.27 2.62
N VAL A 260 -0.55 -34.30 2.05
CA VAL A 260 -1.48 -34.52 0.92
C VAL A 260 -0.73 -35.11 -0.27
N LYS A 261 0.38 -34.51 -0.69
CA LYS A 261 1.21 -35.03 -1.80
C LYS A 261 1.62 -36.48 -1.58
N ARG A 262 2.07 -36.80 -0.37
CA ARG A 262 2.48 -38.16 0.00
C ARG A 262 1.31 -39.14 -0.10
N LEU A 263 0.13 -38.75 0.39
CA LEU A 263 -1.07 -39.57 0.32
C LEU A 263 -1.53 -39.78 -1.13
N SER A 264 -1.53 -38.73 -1.96
CA SER A 264 -1.89 -38.80 -3.39
C SER A 264 -0.98 -39.77 -4.15
N VAL A 265 0.35 -39.71 -3.92
CA VAL A 265 1.30 -40.63 -4.56
C VAL A 265 1.01 -42.08 -4.19
N LEU A 266 0.70 -42.38 -2.91
CA LEU A 266 0.35 -43.73 -2.48
C LEU A 266 -1.00 -44.20 -3.05
N ALA A 267 -1.94 -43.28 -3.23
CA ALA A 267 -3.24 -43.56 -3.84
C ALA A 267 -3.18 -43.68 -5.39
N GLY A 268 -2.03 -43.42 -6.01
CA GLY A 268 -1.89 -43.41 -7.47
C GLY A 268 -2.62 -42.24 -8.15
N LEU A 269 -2.86 -41.15 -7.41
CA LEU A 269 -3.56 -39.96 -7.88
C LEU A 269 -2.55 -38.85 -8.21
N ASP A 270 -2.84 -38.02 -9.23
CA ASP A 270 -2.08 -36.80 -9.44
C ASP A 270 -2.43 -35.78 -8.35
N HIS A 271 -1.47 -35.47 -7.49
CA HIS A 271 -1.57 -34.44 -6.46
C HIS A 271 -2.03 -33.06 -6.98
N LYS A 272 -1.81 -32.74 -8.26
CA LYS A 272 -2.23 -31.46 -8.84
C LYS A 272 -3.75 -31.24 -8.82
N ASP A 273 -4.53 -32.32 -8.78
CA ASP A 273 -5.99 -32.25 -8.76
C ASP A 273 -6.55 -31.86 -7.37
N PHE A 274 -5.72 -31.94 -6.31
CA PHE A 274 -6.17 -31.82 -4.91
C PHE A 274 -5.52 -30.66 -4.15
N LEU A 275 -4.47 -30.04 -4.69
CA LEU A 275 -3.74 -29.00 -3.97
C LEU A 275 -4.33 -27.61 -4.23
N PRO A 276 -4.83 -26.91 -3.20
CA PRO A 276 -5.11 -25.50 -3.33
C PRO A 276 -3.82 -24.73 -3.67
N LYS A 277 -3.92 -23.73 -4.57
CA LYS A 277 -2.83 -22.78 -4.79
C LYS A 277 -2.60 -22.02 -3.47
N GLY A 278 -1.55 -22.40 -2.74
CA GLY A 278 -1.26 -21.88 -1.41
C GLY A 278 -0.84 -20.39 -1.40
N PRO A 279 -0.74 -19.78 -0.20
CA PRO A 279 -0.14 -18.47 -0.03
C PRO A 279 1.38 -18.55 -0.24
N ASN A 280 1.83 -18.37 -1.49
CA ASN A 280 3.26 -18.25 -1.83
C ASN A 280 3.86 -16.98 -1.23
#